data_AF-A0AAX1N7Z2-F1
#
_entry.id   AF-A0AAX1N7Z2-F1
#
_cell.length_a   1.000
_cell.length_b   1.000
_cell.length_c   1.000
_cell.angle_alpha   90.00
_cell.angle_beta   90.00
_cell.angle_gamma   90.00
#
_symmetry.space_group_name_H-M   'P 1'
#
loop_
_entity.id
_entity.type
_entity.pdbx_description
1 polymer ?
#
loop_
_entity_poly.entity_id
_entity_poly.type
_entity_poly.pdbx_seq_one_letter_code
_entity_poly.pdbx_strand_id
1 'polypeptide(L)'
;MKKLSLYIVLFILGLTTTFAQNDSTKTNQFTGQVSFLYPLGTNGTRTDQVNDLSFNILWGVNGGVNYFELGGIANVNKGDVKGFQMAGITNVTTGENKGFIVSGVTNYANKGLDGMQMAGINNFARENVSGAQISGISNVANKDMDGAQIGLTNTTRGKATGMQLGLINFTDSLVGTQIGLINVVSSGAEGTPIGLINVVKDGYYAVEVSASETLWANINFKMGTEKFYTIFKAGYSEYDSKVVSSVGAGFGTLFNLNKTVGIALDLSANQIIYDNSWDTGSLNLLSKADLNAQFHITKNLTVFAGPSFNVYTVDQKVNGAEQAGTLSVPEHAFYDKTSSHGTRTALWIGGQAGLNINF
;
A
#
# COMPACT_ATOMS: atom_id res chain seq x y z
N MET A 1 -11.68 3.63 -20.79
CA MET A 1 -10.94 4.13 -19.61
C MET A 1 -9.43 4.29 -19.83
N LYS A 2 -8.72 3.35 -20.48
CA LYS A 2 -7.27 3.52 -20.84
C LYS A 2 -6.94 4.74 -21.73
N LYS A 3 -7.92 5.28 -22.46
CA LYS A 3 -7.72 6.45 -23.34
C LYS A 3 -7.80 7.80 -22.59
N LEU A 4 -8.54 7.90 -21.49
CA LEU A 4 -8.73 9.18 -20.79
C LEU A 4 -7.48 9.59 -19.98
N SER A 5 -6.83 8.63 -19.33
CA SER A 5 -5.52 8.82 -18.71
C SER A 5 -4.41 9.10 -19.73
N LEU A 6 -4.51 8.54 -20.95
CA LEU A 6 -3.61 8.86 -22.06
C LEU A 6 -3.81 10.31 -22.55
N TYR A 7 -5.03 10.84 -22.57
CA TYR A 7 -5.31 12.23 -22.95
C TYR A 7 -4.89 13.26 -21.89
N ILE A 8 -4.98 12.93 -20.59
CA ILE A 8 -4.47 13.81 -19.52
C ILE A 8 -2.93 13.84 -19.56
N VAL A 9 -2.29 12.70 -19.80
CA VAL A 9 -0.83 12.61 -20.00
C VAL A 9 -0.41 13.32 -21.30
N LEU A 10 -1.18 13.24 -22.38
CA LEU A 10 -0.94 13.98 -23.64
C LEU A 10 -1.22 15.49 -23.51
N PHE A 11 -2.14 15.93 -22.65
CA PHE A 11 -2.37 17.35 -22.39
C PHE A 11 -1.25 17.96 -21.54
N ILE A 12 -0.69 17.19 -20.60
CA ILE A 12 0.49 17.58 -19.80
C ILE A 12 1.79 17.49 -20.64
N LEU A 13 1.91 16.50 -21.53
CA LEU A 13 3.01 16.40 -22.51
C LEU A 13 2.87 17.40 -23.67
N GLY A 14 1.66 17.87 -23.97
CA GLY A 14 1.41 18.89 -25.00
C GLY A 14 1.99 20.26 -24.67
N LEU A 15 2.45 20.45 -23.42
CA LEU A 15 3.23 21.62 -22.97
C LEU A 15 4.74 21.42 -23.10
N THR A 16 5.23 20.24 -23.52
CA THR A 16 6.66 20.03 -23.78
C THR A 16 6.99 20.53 -25.18
N THR A 17 7.53 21.74 -25.24
CA THR A 17 8.30 22.20 -26.40
C THR A 17 9.43 21.20 -26.67
N THR A 18 9.53 20.77 -27.92
CA THR A 18 10.65 19.99 -28.44
C THR A 18 11.96 20.75 -28.21
N PHE A 19 12.85 20.23 -27.39
CA PHE A 19 14.23 20.74 -27.29
C PHE A 19 15.22 19.67 -27.70
N ALA A 20 15.96 20.01 -28.76
CA ALA A 20 17.10 19.27 -29.24
C ALA A 20 18.19 19.21 -28.15
N GLN A 21 18.79 18.02 -28.02
CA GLN A 21 19.93 17.72 -27.18
C GLN A 21 21.14 18.52 -27.68
N ASN A 22 21.76 19.32 -26.81
CA ASN A 22 23.10 19.87 -27.07
C ASN A 22 24.02 19.46 -25.93
N ASP A 23 25.13 18.85 -26.34
CA ASP A 23 26.18 18.30 -25.48
C ASP A 23 27.06 19.40 -24.88
N SER A 24 27.67 19.06 -23.76
CA SER A 24 28.55 19.85 -22.88
C SER A 24 29.22 21.11 -23.46
N THR A 25 28.80 22.29 -22.98
CA THR A 25 29.59 23.54 -23.08
C THR A 25 29.75 24.17 -21.70
N LYS A 26 30.99 24.59 -21.38
CA LYS A 26 31.40 25.27 -20.14
C LYS A 26 30.32 26.26 -19.68
N THR A 27 29.67 25.95 -18.57
CA THR A 27 28.63 26.76 -17.96
C THR A 27 29.28 27.92 -17.21
N ASN A 28 29.01 29.15 -17.66
CA ASN A 28 29.36 30.33 -16.88
C ASN A 28 28.51 30.33 -15.61
N GLN A 29 29.17 30.31 -14.44
CA GLN A 29 28.50 30.40 -13.14
C GLN A 29 28.19 31.86 -12.84
N PHE A 30 26.93 32.13 -12.50
CA PHE A 30 26.46 33.45 -12.09
C PHE A 30 25.98 33.42 -10.64
N THR A 31 26.26 34.49 -9.90
CA THR A 31 25.87 34.59 -8.48
C THR A 31 24.36 34.58 -8.28
N GLY A 32 23.58 35.12 -9.24
CA GLY A 32 22.14 34.92 -9.18
C GLY A 32 21.33 35.46 -10.35
N GLN A 33 20.08 34.99 -10.41
CA GLN A 33 19.07 35.38 -11.38
C GLN A 33 17.87 36.01 -10.66
N VAL A 34 17.35 37.09 -11.23
CA VAL A 34 15.97 37.55 -11.02
C VAL A 34 15.24 37.56 -12.37
N SER A 35 14.06 36.96 -12.43
CA SER A 35 13.19 36.97 -13.61
C SER A 35 11.73 37.25 -13.24
N PHE A 36 11.02 38.02 -14.08
CA PHE A 36 9.58 38.18 -13.94
C PHE A 36 8.83 37.07 -14.67
N LEU A 37 9.10 36.94 -15.96
CA LEU A 37 8.53 35.95 -16.87
C LEU A 37 9.54 35.76 -18.00
N TYR A 38 10.08 34.55 -18.20
CA TYR A 38 11.03 34.32 -19.28
C TYR A 38 10.54 34.88 -20.63
N PRO A 39 11.37 35.65 -21.38
CA PRO A 39 12.79 35.98 -21.13
C PRO A 39 13.04 37.29 -20.36
N LEU A 40 12.02 37.91 -19.75
CA LEU A 40 12.15 39.15 -18.97
C LEU A 40 12.85 38.87 -17.63
N GLY A 41 14.18 38.96 -17.62
CA GLY A 41 15.01 38.82 -16.44
C GLY A 41 16.49 39.11 -16.70
N THR A 42 17.29 39.05 -15.64
CA THR A 42 18.76 39.25 -15.63
C THR A 42 19.52 38.34 -16.62
N ASN A 43 19.02 37.13 -16.86
CA ASN A 43 19.59 36.19 -17.85
C ASN A 43 19.06 36.38 -19.28
N GLY A 44 18.01 37.17 -19.48
CA GLY A 44 17.44 37.43 -20.80
C GLY A 44 17.02 36.14 -21.50
N THR A 45 17.51 35.95 -22.73
CA THR A 45 17.27 34.75 -23.54
C THR A 45 18.29 33.63 -23.29
N ARG A 46 19.29 33.85 -22.43
CA ARG A 46 20.29 32.83 -22.09
C ARG A 46 19.66 31.81 -21.15
N THR A 47 19.65 30.55 -21.56
CA THR A 47 19.01 29.44 -20.83
C THR A 47 20.00 28.37 -20.38
N ASP A 48 21.28 28.61 -20.62
CA ASP A 48 22.43 27.76 -20.32
C ASP A 48 23.18 28.22 -19.06
N GLN A 49 22.73 29.30 -18.40
CA GLN A 49 23.40 29.88 -17.25
C GLN A 49 23.10 29.09 -15.98
N VAL A 50 24.15 28.65 -15.28
CA VAL A 50 24.01 28.02 -13.96
C VAL A 50 24.09 29.11 -12.91
N ASN A 51 23.06 29.20 -12.08
CA ASN A 51 22.94 30.23 -11.06
C ASN A 51 23.12 29.64 -9.66
N ASP A 52 23.79 30.35 -8.77
CA ASP A 52 23.85 29.97 -7.36
C ASP A 52 22.51 30.20 -6.67
N LEU A 53 21.87 31.34 -6.98
CA LEU A 53 20.56 31.75 -6.49
C LEU A 53 19.63 32.12 -7.66
N SER A 54 18.36 31.74 -7.63
CA SER A 54 17.39 32.13 -8.66
C SER A 54 16.04 32.53 -8.07
N PHE A 55 15.54 33.70 -8.44
CA PHE A 55 14.25 34.24 -8.02
C PHE A 55 13.38 34.53 -9.24
N ASN A 56 12.34 33.73 -9.43
CA ASN A 56 11.45 33.78 -10.58
C ASN A 56 10.04 34.17 -10.13
N ILE A 57 9.59 35.39 -10.45
CA ILE A 57 8.31 35.91 -9.94
C ILE A 57 7.14 35.11 -10.51
N LEU A 58 7.08 34.92 -11.83
CA LEU A 58 6.10 34.04 -12.47
C LEU A 58 6.80 32.79 -12.99
N TRP A 59 7.71 32.95 -13.95
CA TRP A 59 8.37 31.82 -14.60
C TRP A 59 9.80 32.16 -14.99
N GLY A 60 10.74 31.30 -14.60
CA GLY A 60 12.15 31.41 -14.97
C GLY A 60 12.71 30.12 -15.58
N VAL A 61 13.76 30.31 -16.39
CA VAL A 61 14.51 29.23 -17.05
C VAL A 61 15.98 29.38 -16.70
N ASN A 62 16.62 28.34 -16.16
CA ASN A 62 18.06 28.33 -15.87
C ASN A 62 18.74 27.13 -16.56
N GLY A 63 20.05 27.24 -16.76
CA GLY A 63 20.92 26.10 -17.12
C GLY A 63 21.17 25.15 -15.95
N GLY A 64 20.93 25.59 -14.72
CA GLY A 64 21.03 24.82 -13.48
C GLY A 64 21.02 25.74 -12.26
N VAL A 65 20.86 25.16 -11.07
CA VAL A 65 20.88 25.90 -9.79
C VAL A 65 21.75 25.18 -8.75
N ASN A 66 22.62 25.88 -8.02
CA ASN A 66 23.53 25.25 -7.05
C ASN A 66 23.06 25.27 -5.59
N TYR A 67 22.29 26.29 -5.16
CA TYR A 67 21.92 26.45 -3.75
C TYR A 67 20.43 26.69 -3.52
N PHE A 68 19.85 27.73 -4.13
CA PHE A 68 18.47 28.11 -3.84
C PHE A 68 17.74 28.67 -5.07
N GLU A 69 16.53 28.17 -5.31
CA GLU A 69 15.62 28.70 -6.31
C GLU A 69 14.20 28.84 -5.77
N LEU A 70 13.59 30.00 -6.02
CA LEU A 70 12.21 30.30 -5.67
C LEU A 70 11.44 30.79 -6.89
N GLY A 71 10.32 30.14 -7.19
CA GLY A 71 9.40 30.44 -8.28
C GLY A 71 8.00 30.77 -7.77
N GLY A 72 7.39 31.88 -8.20
CA GLY A 72 5.99 32.15 -7.84
C GLY A 72 5.00 31.23 -8.55
N ILE A 73 5.24 30.88 -9.83
CA ILE A 73 4.43 29.88 -10.56
C ILE A 73 5.28 28.68 -10.95
N ALA A 74 6.37 28.90 -11.70
CA ALA A 74 7.15 27.81 -12.29
C ALA A 74 8.66 28.06 -12.31
N ASN A 75 9.43 27.00 -12.06
CA ASN A 75 10.87 26.96 -12.33
C ASN A 75 11.18 25.88 -13.37
N VAL A 76 12.04 26.21 -14.34
CA VAL A 76 12.50 25.27 -15.36
C VAL A 76 14.03 25.27 -15.41
N ASN A 77 14.64 24.12 -15.15
CA ASN A 77 16.09 23.94 -15.17
C ASN A 77 16.49 22.96 -16.28
N LYS A 78 17.32 23.43 -17.21
CA LYS A 78 17.87 22.63 -18.33
C LYS A 78 19.01 21.69 -17.92
N GLY A 79 19.62 21.94 -16.77
CA GLY A 79 20.66 21.10 -16.19
C GLY A 79 20.34 20.78 -14.74
N ASP A 80 21.39 20.60 -13.95
CA ASP A 80 21.28 20.05 -12.61
C ASP A 80 20.77 21.09 -11.60
N VAL A 81 20.04 20.59 -10.60
CA VAL A 81 19.64 21.35 -9.41
C VAL A 81 20.32 20.74 -8.20
N LYS A 82 21.03 21.55 -7.44
CA LYS A 82 21.63 21.22 -6.15
C LYS A 82 21.07 22.21 -5.13
N GLY A 83 20.73 21.72 -3.93
CA GLY A 83 20.18 22.55 -2.86
C GLY A 83 18.65 22.54 -2.81
N PHE A 84 18.04 23.73 -2.69
CA PHE A 84 16.61 23.89 -2.44
C PHE A 84 15.91 24.59 -3.60
N GLN A 85 14.84 23.99 -4.11
CA GLN A 85 14.02 24.53 -5.19
C GLN A 85 12.55 24.55 -4.76
N MET A 86 11.88 25.70 -4.88
CA MET A 86 10.47 25.87 -4.55
C MET A 86 9.70 26.59 -5.65
N ALA A 87 8.51 26.10 -6.01
CA ALA A 87 7.60 26.78 -6.93
C ALA A 87 6.15 26.79 -6.43
N GLY A 88 5.39 27.84 -6.71
CA GLY A 88 3.96 27.87 -6.37
C GLY A 88 3.15 26.78 -7.07
N ILE A 89 3.46 26.44 -8.33
CA ILE A 89 2.77 25.38 -9.08
C ILE A 89 3.71 24.23 -9.45
N THR A 90 4.80 24.51 -10.17
CA THR A 90 5.59 23.43 -10.77
C THR A 90 7.10 23.68 -10.81
N ASN A 91 7.87 22.62 -10.57
CA ASN A 91 9.30 22.57 -10.87
C ASN A 91 9.55 21.52 -11.97
N VAL A 92 10.35 21.90 -12.97
CA VAL A 92 10.78 21.00 -14.04
C VAL A 92 12.30 21.03 -14.13
N THR A 93 12.96 19.90 -13.88
CA THR A 93 14.41 19.77 -14.00
C THR A 93 14.75 18.67 -15.00
N THR A 94 15.51 19.01 -16.04
CA THR A 94 15.95 18.03 -17.03
C THR A 94 17.26 17.33 -16.68
N GLY A 95 18.06 17.90 -15.77
CA GLY A 95 19.26 17.30 -15.20
C GLY A 95 19.01 16.49 -13.93
N GLU A 96 20.09 16.20 -13.21
CA GLU A 96 20.05 15.54 -11.89
C GLU A 96 19.54 16.49 -10.82
N ASN A 97 18.86 15.96 -9.82
CA ASN A 97 18.38 16.74 -8.67
C ASN A 97 19.02 16.23 -7.40
N LYS A 98 19.72 17.10 -6.68
CA LYS A 98 20.30 16.80 -5.38
C LYS A 98 19.84 17.80 -4.32
N GLY A 99 18.93 17.37 -3.44
CA GLY A 99 18.39 18.19 -2.37
C GLY A 99 16.86 18.21 -2.34
N PHE A 100 16.26 19.36 -2.11
CA PHE A 100 14.84 19.52 -1.82
C PHE A 100 14.11 20.22 -2.96
N ILE A 101 13.10 19.57 -3.53
CA ILE A 101 12.25 20.14 -4.57
C ILE A 101 10.82 20.19 -4.04
N VAL A 102 10.24 21.38 -3.96
CA VAL A 102 8.92 21.62 -3.37
C VAL A 102 8.03 22.38 -4.34
N SER A 103 6.81 21.90 -4.57
CA SER A 103 5.82 22.67 -5.34
C SER A 103 4.40 22.53 -4.83
N GLY A 104 3.53 23.47 -5.20
CA GLY A 104 2.11 23.36 -4.88
C GLY A 104 1.39 22.23 -5.62
N VAL A 105 1.85 21.86 -6.83
CA VAL A 105 1.12 20.90 -7.67
C VAL A 105 2.01 19.75 -8.15
N THR A 106 3.08 20.03 -8.90
CA THR A 106 3.87 18.99 -9.56
C THR A 106 5.37 19.26 -9.52
N ASN A 107 6.16 18.24 -9.18
CA ASN A 107 7.60 18.23 -9.48
C ASN A 107 7.91 17.18 -10.56
N TYR A 108 8.68 17.58 -11.57
CA TYR A 108 9.13 16.70 -12.65
C TYR A 108 10.66 16.70 -12.73
N ALA A 109 11.27 15.53 -12.54
CA ALA A 109 12.68 15.26 -12.75
C ALA A 109 12.86 14.30 -13.94
N ASN A 110 13.51 14.77 -15.01
CA ASN A 110 13.81 13.92 -16.18
C ASN A 110 14.97 12.94 -15.94
N LYS A 111 15.81 13.18 -14.93
CA LYS A 111 16.84 12.22 -14.48
C LYS A 111 16.53 11.75 -13.06
N GLY A 112 17.56 11.58 -12.22
CA GLY A 112 17.44 11.07 -10.87
C GLY A 112 17.13 12.15 -9.84
N LEU A 113 16.79 11.66 -8.64
CA LEU A 113 16.65 12.43 -7.42
C LEU A 113 17.56 11.82 -6.35
N ASP A 114 18.40 12.63 -5.73
CA ASP A 114 19.13 12.37 -4.48
C ASP A 114 18.67 13.40 -3.43
N GLY A 115 17.61 13.07 -2.68
CA GLY A 115 16.99 13.97 -1.72
C GLY A 115 15.47 13.83 -1.62
N MET A 116 14.74 14.95 -1.54
CA MET A 116 13.29 14.97 -1.30
C MET A 116 12.54 15.73 -2.40
N GLN A 117 11.47 15.11 -2.90
CA GLN A 117 10.46 15.74 -3.76
C GLN A 117 9.13 15.83 -3.02
N MET A 118 8.56 17.03 -2.92
CA MET A 118 7.29 17.27 -2.24
C MET A 118 6.35 18.10 -3.11
N ALA A 119 5.15 17.58 -3.37
CA ALA A 119 4.16 18.25 -4.22
C ALA A 119 2.74 18.07 -3.69
N GLY A 120 1.83 19.02 -3.92
CA GLY A 120 0.43 18.85 -3.54
C GLY A 120 -0.27 17.70 -4.29
N ILE A 121 0.11 17.45 -5.55
CA ILE A 121 -0.54 16.42 -6.38
C ILE A 121 0.43 15.31 -6.77
N ASN A 122 1.48 15.60 -7.56
CA ASN A 122 2.33 14.56 -8.13
C ASN A 122 3.83 14.86 -8.07
N ASN A 123 4.64 13.85 -7.76
CA ASN A 123 6.08 13.85 -8.01
C ASN A 123 6.42 12.79 -9.06
N PHE A 124 7.26 13.15 -10.02
CA PHE A 124 7.73 12.24 -11.06
C PHE A 124 9.25 12.32 -11.21
N ALA A 125 9.90 11.16 -11.15
CA ALA A 125 11.30 10.97 -11.52
C ALA A 125 11.39 9.89 -12.60
N ARG A 126 12.01 10.23 -13.74
CA ARG A 126 12.17 9.29 -14.87
C ARG A 126 13.23 8.21 -14.59
N GLU A 127 14.22 8.53 -13.76
CA GLU A 127 15.29 7.61 -13.38
C GLU A 127 15.18 7.22 -11.91
N ASN A 128 16.33 6.98 -11.26
CA ASN A 128 16.40 6.47 -9.90
C ASN A 128 16.05 7.55 -8.89
N VAL A 129 15.42 7.15 -7.79
CA VAL A 129 15.15 7.98 -6.62
C VAL A 129 15.93 7.42 -5.45
N SER A 130 16.78 8.24 -4.85
CA SER A 130 17.43 8.02 -3.56
C SER A 130 16.92 9.09 -2.59
N GLY A 131 16.05 8.71 -1.66
CA GLY A 131 15.42 9.61 -0.69
C GLY A 131 13.90 9.50 -0.68
N ALA A 132 13.19 10.63 -0.66
CA ALA A 132 11.74 10.65 -0.40
C ALA A 132 10.92 11.34 -1.49
N GLN A 133 9.79 10.76 -1.87
CA GLN A 133 8.74 11.43 -2.65
C GLN A 133 7.45 11.50 -1.82
N ILE A 134 6.95 12.71 -1.58
CA ILE A 134 5.75 12.95 -0.78
C ILE A 134 4.75 13.76 -1.60
N SER A 135 3.56 13.21 -1.82
CA SER A 135 2.51 13.92 -2.54
C SER A 135 1.10 13.58 -2.08
N GLY A 136 0.14 14.44 -2.41
CA GLY A 136 -1.26 14.18 -2.12
C GLY A 136 -1.86 13.04 -2.97
N ILE A 137 -1.37 12.82 -4.20
CA ILE A 137 -1.96 11.82 -5.11
C ILE A 137 -0.94 10.79 -5.61
N SER A 138 0.12 11.20 -6.31
CA SER A 138 0.98 10.24 -7.01
C SER A 138 2.47 10.51 -6.88
N ASN A 139 3.21 9.50 -6.43
CA ASN A 139 4.67 9.46 -6.55
C ASN A 139 5.07 8.39 -7.55
N VAL A 140 5.91 8.77 -8.51
CA VAL A 140 6.42 7.86 -9.54
C VAL A 140 7.94 7.93 -9.61
N ALA A 141 8.57 6.76 -9.44
CA ALA A 141 9.94 6.49 -9.86
C ALA A 141 9.88 5.50 -11.03
N ASN A 142 10.36 5.90 -12.20
CA ASN A 142 10.27 5.06 -13.41
C ASN A 142 11.44 4.06 -13.53
N LYS A 143 12.39 4.07 -12.58
CA LYS A 143 13.41 3.02 -12.35
C LYS A 143 13.39 2.61 -10.87
N ASP A 144 14.55 2.55 -10.22
CA ASP A 144 14.69 2.09 -8.84
C ASP A 144 14.39 3.22 -7.84
N MET A 145 13.90 2.84 -6.67
CA MET A 145 13.66 3.72 -5.53
C MET A 145 14.36 3.16 -4.30
N ASP A 146 15.16 3.97 -3.63
CA ASP A 146 15.76 3.70 -2.32
C ASP A 146 15.33 4.80 -1.34
N GLY A 147 14.48 4.46 -0.38
CA GLY A 147 13.95 5.39 0.62
C GLY A 147 12.44 5.26 0.83
N ALA A 148 11.68 6.34 0.60
CA ALA A 148 10.25 6.39 0.93
C ALA A 148 9.37 7.05 -0.14
N GLN A 149 8.20 6.48 -0.41
CA GLN A 149 7.12 7.13 -1.16
C GLN A 149 5.86 7.22 -0.30
N ILE A 150 5.29 8.42 -0.14
CA ILE A 150 4.08 8.67 0.65
C ILE A 150 3.07 9.46 -0.19
N GLY A 151 1.91 8.87 -0.44
CA GLY A 151 0.82 9.47 -1.22
C GLY A 151 -0.30 8.48 -1.49
N LEU A 152 -1.40 8.88 -2.13
CA LEU A 152 -2.50 7.92 -2.42
C LEU A 152 -2.04 6.78 -3.32
N THR A 153 -1.16 7.07 -4.27
CA THR A 153 -0.58 6.09 -5.20
C THR A 153 0.94 6.22 -5.24
N ASN A 154 1.64 5.11 -5.07
CA ASN A 154 3.10 5.05 -5.14
C ASN A 154 3.51 4.00 -6.17
N THR A 155 4.32 4.39 -7.15
CA THR A 155 4.75 3.51 -8.25
C THR A 155 6.27 3.55 -8.40
N THR A 156 6.88 2.37 -8.40
CA THR A 156 8.30 2.18 -8.73
C THR A 156 8.41 1.11 -9.82
N ARG A 157 8.80 1.47 -11.05
CA ARG A 157 8.94 0.53 -12.19
C ARG A 157 10.30 -0.17 -12.24
N GLY A 158 10.75 -0.58 -11.07
CA GLY A 158 12.05 -1.18 -10.81
C GLY A 158 12.04 -1.75 -9.40
N LYS A 159 13.20 -1.75 -8.75
CA LYS A 159 13.34 -2.18 -7.37
C LYS A 159 12.99 -1.05 -6.41
N ALA A 160 12.02 -1.28 -5.53
CA ALA A 160 11.72 -0.44 -4.38
C ALA A 160 12.42 -0.99 -3.12
N THR A 161 13.41 -0.26 -2.60
CA THR A 161 14.09 -0.52 -1.34
C THR A 161 13.59 0.51 -0.31
N GLY A 162 12.99 0.06 0.79
CA GLY A 162 12.44 0.94 1.82
C GLY A 162 10.91 0.86 1.96
N MET A 163 10.22 2.01 2.02
CA MET A 163 8.81 2.08 2.38
C MET A 163 7.93 2.74 1.29
N GLN A 164 6.76 2.15 1.03
CA GLN A 164 5.68 2.84 0.31
C GLN A 164 4.42 2.87 1.19
N LEU A 165 3.89 4.06 1.44
CA LEU A 165 2.66 4.28 2.21
C LEU A 165 1.62 4.97 1.35
N GLY A 166 0.50 4.29 1.08
CA GLY A 166 -0.54 4.81 0.22
C GLY A 166 -1.78 3.94 0.14
N LEU A 167 -2.81 4.34 -0.60
CA LEU A 167 -3.94 3.44 -0.86
C LEU A 167 -3.53 2.33 -1.83
N ILE A 168 -2.72 2.67 -2.84
CA ILE A 168 -2.24 1.75 -3.86
C ILE A 168 -0.72 1.87 -3.99
N ASN A 169 -0.02 0.76 -3.77
CA ASN A 169 1.42 0.67 -3.97
C ASN A 169 1.75 -0.35 -5.06
N PHE A 170 2.64 0.03 -5.98
CA PHE A 170 3.11 -0.84 -7.05
C PHE A 170 4.63 -0.81 -7.14
N THR A 171 5.23 -1.98 -7.23
CA THR A 171 6.64 -2.14 -7.61
C THR A 171 6.89 -3.42 -8.41
N ASP A 172 7.99 -3.47 -9.16
CA ASP A 172 8.41 -4.71 -9.80
C ASP A 172 9.09 -5.63 -8.76
N SER A 173 9.99 -5.11 -7.94
CA SER A 173 10.64 -5.86 -6.86
C SER A 173 10.67 -5.06 -5.56
N LEU A 174 10.35 -5.70 -4.44
CA LEU A 174 10.28 -5.06 -3.13
C LEU A 174 11.37 -5.59 -2.20
N VAL A 175 12.14 -4.68 -1.59
CA VAL A 175 12.97 -4.93 -0.40
C VAL A 175 12.54 -3.95 0.69
N GLY A 176 11.62 -4.37 1.56
CA GLY A 176 11.05 -3.47 2.58
C GLY A 176 9.55 -3.65 2.76
N THR A 177 8.80 -2.56 2.91
CA THR A 177 7.38 -2.62 3.32
C THR A 177 6.51 -1.74 2.43
N GLN A 178 5.40 -2.30 1.95
CA GLN A 178 4.29 -1.53 1.39
C GLN A 178 3.15 -1.53 2.41
N ILE A 179 2.53 -0.38 2.67
CA ILE A 179 1.33 -0.27 3.50
C ILE A 179 0.25 0.39 2.66
N GLY A 180 -0.85 -0.31 2.45
CA GLY A 180 -1.96 0.22 1.67
C GLY A 180 -3.18 -0.69 1.56
N LEU A 181 -4.23 -0.22 0.90
CA LEU A 181 -5.40 -1.06 0.63
C LEU A 181 -5.05 -2.15 -0.40
N ILE A 182 -4.30 -1.75 -1.43
CA ILE A 182 -3.86 -2.61 -2.53
C ILE A 182 -2.35 -2.49 -2.69
N ASN A 183 -1.65 -3.60 -2.61
CA ASN A 183 -0.21 -3.69 -2.83
C ASN A 183 0.09 -4.68 -3.94
N VAL A 184 0.96 -4.30 -4.87
CA VAL A 184 1.32 -5.12 -6.03
C VAL A 184 2.84 -5.20 -6.16
N VAL A 185 3.36 -6.43 -6.22
CA VAL A 185 4.77 -6.74 -6.47
C VAL A 185 4.88 -7.75 -7.62
N SER A 186 5.45 -7.34 -8.74
CA SER A 186 5.32 -8.09 -10.01
C SER A 186 6.42 -9.10 -10.31
N SER A 187 7.55 -9.08 -9.60
CA SER A 187 8.71 -9.96 -9.83
C SER A 187 9.20 -10.71 -8.60
N GLY A 188 9.22 -10.07 -7.42
CA GLY A 188 9.61 -10.73 -6.17
C GLY A 188 9.64 -9.78 -4.97
N ALA A 189 9.24 -10.29 -3.80
CA ALA A 189 9.16 -9.53 -2.56
C ALA A 189 10.08 -10.11 -1.46
N GLU A 190 11.20 -9.44 -1.22
CA GLU A 190 12.03 -9.61 -0.02
C GLU A 190 11.57 -8.62 1.06
N GLY A 191 10.28 -8.70 1.41
CA GLY A 191 9.61 -7.66 2.18
C GLY A 191 8.21 -8.06 2.59
N THR A 192 7.47 -7.10 3.15
CA THR A 192 6.10 -7.33 3.64
C THR A 192 5.15 -6.28 3.07
N PRO A 193 4.35 -6.64 2.05
CA PRO A 193 3.18 -5.87 1.67
C PRO A 193 2.05 -6.10 2.69
N ILE A 194 1.59 -5.03 3.32
CA ILE A 194 0.52 -5.02 4.32
C ILE A 194 -0.69 -4.31 3.73
N GLY A 195 -1.77 -5.04 3.53
CA GLY A 195 -2.98 -4.51 2.93
C GLY A 195 -4.12 -5.49 2.83
N LEU A 196 -5.29 -5.03 2.41
CA LEU A 196 -6.44 -5.91 2.18
C LEU A 196 -6.18 -6.82 0.97
N ILE A 197 -5.62 -6.25 -0.11
CA ILE A 197 -5.30 -6.99 -1.33
C ILE A 197 -3.80 -6.91 -1.58
N ASN A 198 -3.10 -8.05 -1.44
CA ASN A 198 -1.66 -8.15 -1.70
C ASN A 198 -1.43 -9.11 -2.87
N VAL A 199 -1.07 -8.56 -4.03
CA VAL A 199 -0.77 -9.32 -5.24
C VAL A 199 0.74 -9.39 -5.40
N VAL A 200 1.33 -10.53 -5.07
CA VAL A 200 2.77 -10.75 -5.08
C VAL A 200 3.06 -11.93 -5.99
N LYS A 201 3.83 -11.69 -7.06
CA LYS A 201 4.30 -12.81 -7.89
C LYS A 201 5.15 -13.76 -7.06
N ASP A 202 4.88 -15.06 -7.20
CA ASP A 202 5.51 -16.12 -6.41
C ASP A 202 5.32 -15.95 -4.89
N GLY A 203 4.23 -15.26 -4.50
CA GLY A 203 3.79 -15.07 -3.12
C GLY A 203 3.09 -16.29 -2.52
N TYR A 204 2.54 -16.11 -1.32
CA TYR A 204 1.77 -17.14 -0.63
C TYR A 204 0.28 -17.04 -1.01
N TYR A 205 -0.19 -18.05 -1.73
CA TYR A 205 -1.61 -18.24 -2.07
C TYR A 205 -2.06 -19.62 -1.65
N ALA A 206 -3.18 -19.69 -0.93
CA ALA A 206 -3.73 -20.96 -0.50
C ALA A 206 -5.25 -20.94 -0.49
N VAL A 207 -5.85 -22.07 -0.86
CA VAL A 207 -7.23 -22.40 -0.49
C VAL A 207 -7.19 -23.36 0.69
N GLU A 208 -7.81 -22.95 1.78
CA GLU A 208 -7.95 -23.73 3.01
C GLU A 208 -9.33 -24.37 3.07
N VAL A 209 -9.40 -25.63 3.45
CA VAL A 209 -10.64 -26.30 3.88
C VAL A 209 -10.45 -26.80 5.29
N SER A 210 -11.31 -26.38 6.22
CA SER A 210 -11.12 -26.68 7.64
C SER A 210 -12.41 -26.85 8.42
N ALA A 211 -12.31 -27.56 9.53
CA ALA A 211 -13.38 -27.76 10.49
C ALA A 211 -12.94 -27.23 11.86
N SER A 212 -13.88 -26.68 12.61
CA SER A 212 -13.68 -26.20 13.98
C SER A 212 -14.85 -26.64 14.86
N GLU A 213 -14.71 -26.46 16.17
CA GLU A 213 -15.73 -26.83 17.14
C GLU A 213 -17.07 -26.10 16.93
N THR A 214 -17.03 -24.85 16.46
CA THR A 214 -18.23 -23.99 16.30
C THR A 214 -18.68 -23.90 14.84
N LEU A 215 -17.74 -23.84 13.90
CA LEU A 215 -18.01 -23.84 12.45
C LEU A 215 -17.54 -25.17 11.87
N TRP A 216 -18.49 -26.03 11.49
CA TRP A 216 -18.23 -27.41 11.05
C TRP A 216 -17.47 -27.49 9.73
N ALA A 217 -17.68 -26.52 8.84
CA ALA A 217 -16.96 -26.41 7.57
C ALA A 217 -16.59 -24.97 7.28
N ASN A 218 -15.35 -24.75 6.82
CA ASN A 218 -14.82 -23.45 6.45
C ASN A 218 -14.04 -23.59 5.14
N ILE A 219 -14.17 -22.58 4.28
CA ILE A 219 -13.37 -22.40 3.07
C ILE A 219 -12.72 -21.03 3.18
N ASN A 220 -11.39 -21.00 3.15
CA ASN A 220 -10.64 -19.75 3.27
C ASN A 220 -9.73 -19.54 2.07
N PHE A 221 -9.65 -18.31 1.58
CA PHE A 221 -8.68 -17.91 0.56
C PHE A 221 -7.62 -17.01 1.20
N LYS A 222 -6.35 -17.41 1.10
CA LYS A 222 -5.20 -16.67 1.63
C LYS A 222 -4.41 -16.06 0.49
N MET A 223 -3.99 -14.79 0.64
CA MET A 223 -3.19 -14.10 -0.37
C MET A 223 -2.15 -13.12 0.23
N GLY A 224 -0.93 -13.15 -0.30
CA GLY A 224 0.12 -12.19 0.04
C GLY A 224 1.50 -12.84 0.11
N THR A 225 2.13 -12.79 1.28
CA THR A 225 3.44 -13.40 1.56
C THR A 225 3.35 -14.26 2.80
N GLU A 226 4.30 -15.17 3.03
CA GLU A 226 4.33 -15.95 4.29
C GLU A 226 4.45 -15.03 5.52
N LYS A 227 5.13 -13.88 5.39
CA LYS A 227 5.27 -12.90 6.48
C LYS A 227 3.95 -12.20 6.82
N PHE A 228 3.12 -11.93 5.83
CA PHE A 228 1.80 -11.32 5.97
C PHE A 228 0.91 -11.72 4.79
N TYR A 229 -0.23 -12.33 5.09
CA TYR A 229 -1.27 -12.63 4.11
C TYR A 229 -2.65 -12.21 4.64
N THR A 230 -3.52 -11.80 3.72
CA THR A 230 -4.94 -11.58 3.99
C THR A 230 -5.68 -12.90 3.86
N ILE A 231 -6.71 -13.10 4.67
CA ILE A 231 -7.59 -14.26 4.66
C ILE A 231 -9.00 -13.78 4.37
N PHE A 232 -9.67 -14.37 3.38
CA PHE A 232 -11.11 -14.24 3.18
C PHE A 232 -11.75 -15.56 3.60
N LYS A 233 -12.76 -15.51 4.45
CA LYS A 233 -13.32 -16.68 5.12
C LYS A 233 -14.81 -16.82 4.80
N ALA A 234 -15.23 -18.04 4.51
CA ALA A 234 -16.63 -18.44 4.46
C ALA A 234 -16.80 -19.70 5.30
N GLY A 235 -17.82 -19.72 6.16
CA GLY A 235 -18.07 -20.81 7.09
C GLY A 235 -19.51 -21.28 7.07
N TYR A 236 -19.72 -22.51 7.52
CA TYR A 236 -21.02 -23.14 7.66
C TYR A 236 -21.11 -23.91 8.98
N SER A 237 -22.27 -23.82 9.60
CA SER A 237 -22.67 -24.57 10.80
C SER A 237 -24.19 -24.67 10.86
N GLU A 238 -24.69 -25.23 11.95
CA GLU A 238 -26.11 -25.31 12.26
C GLU A 238 -26.34 -24.91 13.72
N TYR A 239 -27.46 -24.22 13.96
CA TYR A 239 -27.92 -23.89 15.30
C TYR A 239 -29.45 -23.99 15.34
N ASP A 240 -29.97 -24.74 16.31
CA ASP A 240 -31.41 -24.95 16.50
C ASP A 240 -32.16 -25.37 15.22
N SER A 241 -31.65 -26.38 14.51
CA SER A 241 -32.17 -26.88 13.22
C SER A 241 -32.20 -25.86 12.08
N LYS A 242 -31.53 -24.71 12.24
CA LYS A 242 -31.38 -23.69 11.20
C LYS A 242 -29.93 -23.58 10.75
N VAL A 243 -29.79 -23.29 9.46
CA VAL A 243 -28.49 -23.05 8.83
C VAL A 243 -27.86 -21.79 9.40
N VAL A 244 -26.57 -21.88 9.72
CA VAL A 244 -25.73 -20.75 10.09
C VAL A 244 -24.59 -20.63 9.09
N SER A 245 -24.57 -19.51 8.38
CA SER A 245 -23.46 -19.17 7.49
C SER A 245 -22.55 -18.15 8.16
N SER A 246 -21.30 -18.09 7.72
CA SER A 246 -20.34 -17.11 8.19
C SER A 246 -19.57 -16.52 7.03
N VAL A 247 -19.33 -15.22 7.07
CA VAL A 247 -18.45 -14.51 6.12
C VAL A 247 -17.51 -13.60 6.90
N GLY A 248 -16.23 -13.62 6.57
CA GLY A 248 -15.23 -12.94 7.36
C GLY A 248 -13.98 -12.59 6.59
N ALA A 249 -13.15 -11.79 7.25
CA ALA A 249 -11.83 -11.47 6.78
C ALA A 249 -10.84 -11.49 7.94
N GLY A 250 -9.57 -11.65 7.61
CA GLY A 250 -8.50 -11.72 8.57
C GLY A 250 -7.15 -11.51 7.94
N PHE A 251 -6.12 -11.68 8.75
CA PHE A 251 -4.74 -11.69 8.30
C PHE A 251 -3.95 -12.68 9.14
N GLY A 252 -2.85 -13.18 8.59
CA GLY A 252 -2.02 -14.13 9.28
C GLY A 252 -0.56 -14.06 8.87
N THR A 253 0.22 -14.85 9.56
CA THR A 253 1.66 -15.00 9.35
C THR A 253 2.05 -16.47 9.49
N LEU A 254 2.98 -16.92 8.65
CA LEU A 254 3.48 -18.28 8.58
C LEU A 254 4.99 -18.28 8.86
N PHE A 255 5.37 -18.95 9.95
CA PHE A 255 6.75 -19.19 10.33
C PHE A 255 7.14 -20.62 9.94
N ASN A 256 7.86 -20.78 8.84
CA ASN A 256 8.42 -22.07 8.44
C ASN A 256 9.66 -22.39 9.28
N LEU A 257 9.55 -23.37 10.19
CA LEU A 257 10.66 -23.83 11.03
C LEU A 257 11.66 -24.67 10.21
N ASN A 258 11.13 -25.49 9.31
CA ASN A 258 11.89 -26.27 8.34
C ASN A 258 11.00 -26.60 7.12
N LYS A 259 11.49 -27.42 6.19
CA LYS A 259 10.74 -27.79 4.96
C LYS A 259 9.47 -28.60 5.19
N THR A 260 9.29 -29.16 6.39
CA THR A 260 8.19 -30.06 6.75
C THR A 260 7.26 -29.41 7.77
N VAL A 261 7.76 -28.57 8.68
CA VAL A 261 7.00 -28.03 9.80
C VAL A 261 6.99 -26.51 9.76
N GLY A 262 5.80 -25.92 9.87
CA GLY A 262 5.58 -24.49 10.09
C GLY A 262 4.60 -24.22 11.22
N ILE A 263 4.54 -22.97 11.66
CA ILE A 263 3.56 -22.47 12.62
C ILE A 263 2.86 -21.28 11.97
N ALA A 264 1.53 -21.30 11.91
CA ALA A 264 0.72 -20.17 11.45
C ALA A 264 -0.04 -19.54 12.60
N LEU A 265 -0.09 -18.20 12.61
CA LEU A 265 -0.98 -17.42 13.47
C LEU A 265 -1.95 -16.66 12.56
N ASP A 266 -3.23 -16.97 12.65
CA ASP A 266 -4.30 -16.33 11.89
C ASP A 266 -5.23 -15.56 12.83
N LEU A 267 -5.45 -14.27 12.56
CA LEU A 267 -6.43 -13.43 13.24
C LEU A 267 -7.58 -13.15 12.28
N SER A 268 -8.82 -13.33 12.71
CA SER A 268 -9.98 -13.11 11.85
C SER A 268 -11.20 -12.60 12.59
N ALA A 269 -12.07 -11.90 11.86
CA ALA A 269 -13.38 -11.48 12.31
C ALA A 269 -14.42 -11.96 11.30
N ASN A 270 -15.46 -12.64 11.79
CA ASN A 270 -16.45 -13.31 10.97
C ASN A 270 -17.85 -12.86 11.39
N GLN A 271 -18.60 -12.27 10.46
CA GLN A 271 -20.02 -12.04 10.63
C GLN A 271 -20.74 -13.38 10.56
N ILE A 272 -21.64 -13.61 11.51
CA ILE A 272 -22.49 -14.78 11.57
C ILE A 272 -23.87 -14.42 11.01
N ILE A 273 -24.40 -15.29 10.16
CA ILE A 273 -25.64 -15.12 9.41
C ILE A 273 -26.54 -16.31 9.76
N TYR A 274 -27.54 -16.06 10.58
CA TYR A 274 -28.48 -17.08 11.05
C TYR A 274 -29.71 -17.15 10.14
N ASP A 275 -30.13 -18.37 9.78
CA ASP A 275 -31.35 -18.65 8.99
C ASP A 275 -31.42 -17.88 7.66
N ASN A 276 -30.27 -17.68 7.02
CA ASN A 276 -30.10 -16.90 5.78
C ASN A 276 -30.62 -15.45 5.84
N SER A 277 -30.81 -14.91 7.05
CA SER A 277 -31.19 -13.52 7.26
C SER A 277 -29.96 -12.62 7.27
N TRP A 278 -29.78 -11.83 6.21
CA TRP A 278 -28.72 -10.83 6.09
C TRP A 278 -29.04 -9.52 6.82
N ASP A 279 -29.84 -9.58 7.89
CA ASP A 279 -30.17 -8.40 8.68
C ASP A 279 -28.92 -7.86 9.39
N THR A 280 -28.39 -6.74 8.87
CA THR A 280 -27.22 -6.05 9.41
C THR A 280 -27.54 -5.21 10.65
N GLY A 281 -28.80 -5.17 11.09
CA GLY A 281 -29.23 -4.40 12.26
C GLY A 281 -28.85 -5.03 13.60
N SER A 282 -28.46 -6.31 13.61
CA SER A 282 -28.06 -7.05 14.81
C SER A 282 -26.56 -7.37 14.82
N LEU A 283 -25.94 -7.25 15.99
CA LEU A 283 -24.56 -7.64 16.20
C LEU A 283 -24.48 -9.15 16.30
N ASN A 284 -23.66 -9.78 15.45
CA ASN A 284 -23.44 -11.22 15.46
C ASN A 284 -22.05 -11.54 14.90
N LEU A 285 -21.02 -11.37 15.74
CA LEU A 285 -19.62 -11.36 15.34
C LEU A 285 -18.81 -12.42 16.09
N LEU A 286 -18.10 -13.27 15.34
CA LEU A 286 -17.12 -14.23 15.86
C LEU A 286 -15.71 -13.79 15.47
N SER A 287 -14.94 -13.31 16.44
CA SER A 287 -13.51 -13.04 16.29
C SER A 287 -12.70 -14.26 16.73
N LYS A 288 -11.67 -14.61 15.95
CA LYS A 288 -10.81 -15.78 16.21
C LYS A 288 -9.34 -15.42 16.15
N ALA A 289 -8.56 -16.03 17.03
CA ALA A 289 -7.10 -16.10 16.95
C ALA A 289 -6.67 -17.57 16.93
N ASP A 290 -6.19 -18.03 15.79
CA ASP A 290 -5.90 -19.41 15.48
C ASP A 290 -4.39 -19.64 15.46
N LEU A 291 -3.87 -20.57 16.26
CA LEU A 291 -2.45 -20.94 16.28
C LEU A 291 -2.28 -22.37 15.76
N ASN A 292 -1.88 -22.52 14.51
CA ASN A 292 -1.87 -23.80 13.81
C ASN A 292 -0.45 -24.34 13.62
N ALA A 293 -0.23 -25.60 14.00
CA ALA A 293 0.93 -26.36 13.52
C ALA A 293 0.66 -26.84 12.09
N GLN A 294 1.57 -26.57 11.17
CA GLN A 294 1.47 -26.90 9.76
C GLN A 294 2.48 -27.99 9.38
N PHE A 295 1.99 -29.07 8.77
CA PHE A 295 2.77 -30.18 8.25
C PHE A 295 2.70 -30.21 6.72
N HIS A 296 3.79 -29.79 6.07
CA HIS A 296 3.94 -29.75 4.62
C HIS A 296 4.15 -31.16 4.08
N ILE A 297 3.11 -31.76 3.50
CA ILE A 297 3.16 -33.12 2.95
C ILE A 297 3.80 -33.11 1.56
N THR A 298 3.41 -32.12 0.75
CA THR A 298 3.99 -31.84 -0.57
C THR A 298 4.23 -30.35 -0.72
N LYS A 299 4.75 -29.91 -1.87
CA LYS A 299 4.89 -28.47 -2.17
C LYS A 299 3.54 -27.73 -2.20
N ASN A 300 2.45 -28.43 -2.49
CA ASN A 300 1.13 -27.83 -2.71
C ASN A 300 0.10 -28.28 -1.68
N LEU A 301 0.43 -29.19 -0.76
CA LEU A 301 -0.50 -29.75 0.21
C LEU A 301 0.10 -29.71 1.62
N THR A 302 -0.61 -29.03 2.51
CA THR A 302 -0.27 -28.90 3.92
C THR A 302 -1.45 -29.35 4.79
N VAL A 303 -1.18 -30.15 5.81
CA VAL A 303 -2.17 -30.50 6.86
C VAL A 303 -1.90 -29.60 8.05
N PHE A 304 -2.94 -29.12 8.73
CA PHE A 304 -2.75 -28.33 9.94
C PHE A 304 -3.76 -28.69 11.04
N ALA A 305 -3.37 -28.41 12.27
CA ALA A 305 -4.24 -28.45 13.43
C ALA A 305 -3.72 -27.53 14.53
N GLY A 306 -4.61 -27.00 15.36
CA GLY A 306 -4.20 -26.16 16.48
C GLY A 306 -5.34 -25.58 17.30
N PRO A 307 -5.02 -24.98 18.46
CA PRO A 307 -5.99 -24.27 19.28
C PRO A 307 -6.52 -23.01 18.58
N SER A 308 -7.78 -22.69 18.87
CA SER A 308 -8.47 -21.48 18.45
C SER A 308 -8.95 -20.71 19.67
N PHE A 309 -8.54 -19.46 19.83
CA PHE A 309 -9.14 -18.55 20.80
C PHE A 309 -10.31 -17.82 20.16
N ASN A 310 -11.49 -17.92 20.75
CA ASN A 310 -12.72 -17.40 20.19
C ASN A 310 -13.32 -16.31 21.08
N VAL A 311 -13.80 -15.24 20.45
CA VAL A 311 -14.59 -14.18 21.07
C VAL A 311 -15.87 -14.01 20.26
N TYR A 312 -16.99 -14.42 20.84
CA TYR A 312 -18.31 -14.31 20.21
C TYR A 312 -19.11 -13.19 20.88
N THR A 313 -19.53 -12.20 20.10
CA THR A 313 -20.35 -11.10 20.57
C THR A 313 -21.63 -11.03 19.75
N VAL A 314 -22.77 -11.13 20.43
CA VAL A 314 -24.08 -11.27 19.79
C VAL A 314 -25.18 -10.56 20.57
N ASP A 315 -26.11 -9.90 19.89
CA ASP A 315 -27.36 -9.40 20.48
C ASP A 315 -28.62 -10.05 19.87
N GLN A 316 -28.45 -10.81 18.79
CA GLN A 316 -29.52 -11.55 18.13
C GLN A 316 -30.06 -12.68 19.02
N LYS A 317 -31.36 -12.64 19.31
CA LYS A 317 -32.09 -13.69 20.03
C LYS A 317 -32.83 -14.59 19.05
N VAL A 318 -32.79 -15.90 19.30
CA VAL A 318 -33.47 -16.92 18.51
C VAL A 318 -34.63 -17.49 19.31
N ASN A 319 -35.79 -17.69 18.68
CA ASN A 319 -36.95 -18.40 19.24
C ASN A 319 -37.41 -17.90 20.64
N GLY A 320 -37.26 -16.60 20.92
CA GLY A 320 -37.65 -16.02 22.20
C GLY A 320 -36.74 -16.40 23.38
N ALA A 321 -35.56 -16.95 23.12
CA ALA A 321 -34.58 -17.30 24.14
C ALA A 321 -34.23 -16.10 25.02
N GLU A 322 -34.03 -16.35 26.32
CA GLU A 322 -33.65 -15.30 27.27
C GLU A 322 -32.30 -14.67 26.90
N GLN A 323 -31.36 -15.51 26.44
CA GLN A 323 -30.02 -15.12 26.01
C GLN A 323 -29.91 -15.03 24.48
N ALA A 324 -29.13 -14.05 24.02
CA ALA A 324 -28.74 -13.93 22.61
C ALA A 324 -27.77 -15.05 22.21
N GLY A 325 -27.84 -15.50 20.96
CA GLY A 325 -27.00 -16.58 20.47
C GLY A 325 -27.55 -17.26 19.22
N THR A 326 -26.66 -17.45 18.25
CA THR A 326 -26.93 -18.17 16.99
C THR A 326 -25.87 -19.22 16.68
N LEU A 327 -25.02 -19.52 17.66
CA LEU A 327 -23.95 -20.51 17.60
C LEU A 327 -23.93 -21.31 18.90
N SER A 328 -23.54 -22.57 18.80
CA SER A 328 -23.32 -23.43 19.96
C SER A 328 -22.02 -23.01 20.67
N VAL A 329 -22.17 -22.21 21.72
CA VAL A 329 -21.06 -21.86 22.62
C VAL A 329 -20.75 -23.08 23.51
N PRO A 330 -19.49 -23.53 23.59
CA PRO A 330 -19.14 -24.68 24.43
C PRO A 330 -19.35 -24.41 25.92
N GLU A 331 -19.72 -25.45 26.69
CA GLU A 331 -19.92 -25.35 28.15
C GLU A 331 -18.65 -24.95 28.90
N HIS A 332 -17.47 -25.25 28.34
CA HIS A 332 -16.17 -24.88 28.91
C HIS A 332 -15.75 -23.43 28.60
N ALA A 333 -16.66 -22.57 28.14
CA ALA A 333 -16.41 -21.15 28.00
C ALA A 333 -16.02 -20.54 29.35
N PHE A 334 -14.84 -19.92 29.41
CA PHE A 334 -14.33 -19.32 30.66
C PHE A 334 -14.88 -17.91 30.91
N TYR A 335 -15.57 -17.33 29.92
CA TYR A 335 -16.34 -16.11 30.07
C TYR A 335 -17.60 -16.22 29.23
N ASP A 336 -18.76 -15.95 29.83
CA ASP A 336 -20.04 -15.85 29.15
C ASP A 336 -20.94 -14.91 29.94
N LYS A 337 -21.17 -13.70 29.42
CA LYS A 337 -21.98 -12.68 30.10
C LYS A 337 -22.83 -11.90 29.12
N THR A 338 -24.03 -11.52 29.59
CA THR A 338 -24.94 -10.62 28.88
C THR A 338 -24.90 -9.24 29.52
N SER A 339 -24.65 -8.22 28.71
CA SER A 339 -24.71 -6.81 29.06
C SER A 339 -26.13 -6.38 29.41
N SER A 340 -26.28 -5.26 30.16
CA SER A 340 -27.57 -4.64 30.45
C SER A 340 -28.35 -4.24 29.18
N HIS A 341 -27.66 -4.06 28.06
CA HIS A 341 -28.25 -3.73 26.75
C HIS A 341 -28.62 -4.97 25.92
N GLY A 342 -28.49 -6.19 26.48
CA GLY A 342 -28.88 -7.44 25.81
C GLY A 342 -27.80 -8.11 24.96
N THR A 343 -26.63 -7.51 24.79
CA THR A 343 -25.48 -8.10 24.08
C THR A 343 -24.80 -9.17 24.95
N ARG A 344 -24.73 -10.39 24.46
CA ARG A 344 -23.94 -11.49 25.05
C ARG A 344 -22.53 -11.51 24.48
N THR A 345 -21.56 -11.75 25.34
CA THR A 345 -20.17 -11.96 24.97
C THR A 345 -19.67 -13.26 25.60
N ALA A 346 -19.22 -14.20 24.77
CA ALA A 346 -18.66 -15.48 25.18
C ALA A 346 -17.22 -15.64 24.67
N LEU A 347 -16.34 -16.16 25.53
CA LEU A 347 -14.95 -16.46 25.21
C LEU A 347 -14.60 -17.89 25.60
N TRP A 348 -13.93 -18.60 24.70
CA TRP A 348 -13.49 -19.97 24.94
C TRP A 348 -12.24 -20.30 24.12
N ILE A 349 -11.56 -21.37 24.54
CA ILE A 349 -10.53 -22.03 23.74
C ILE A 349 -11.17 -23.24 23.07
N GLY A 350 -11.05 -23.31 21.75
CA GLY A 350 -11.47 -24.41 20.92
C GLY A 350 -10.32 -24.96 20.09
N GLY A 351 -10.65 -25.61 18.97
CA GLY A 351 -9.66 -26.26 18.14
C GLY A 351 -10.14 -26.40 16.71
N GLN A 352 -9.18 -26.34 15.79
CA GLN A 352 -9.46 -26.55 14.38
C GLN A 352 -8.41 -27.42 13.72
N ALA A 353 -8.81 -28.05 12.63
CA ALA A 353 -7.94 -28.83 11.78
C ALA A 353 -8.40 -28.74 10.33
N GLY A 354 -7.48 -28.91 9.40
CA GLY A 354 -7.80 -28.82 7.99
C GLY A 354 -6.62 -29.04 7.06
N LEU A 355 -6.85 -28.65 5.81
CA LEU A 355 -5.91 -28.77 4.70
C LEU A 355 -5.74 -27.42 4.02
N ASN A 356 -4.50 -27.09 3.67
CA ASN A 356 -4.15 -25.96 2.80
C ASN A 356 -3.67 -26.51 1.45
N ILE A 357 -4.24 -25.98 0.37
CA ILE A 357 -3.82 -26.24 -1.01
C ILE A 357 -3.13 -24.98 -1.53
N ASN A 358 -1.80 -25.02 -1.64
CA ASN A 358 -0.97 -23.89 -2.07
C ASN A 358 -0.76 -23.92 -3.59
N PHE A 359 -0.72 -22.75 -4.24
CA PHE A 359 -0.54 -22.66 -5.70
C PHE A 359 0.22 -21.42 -6.16
#